data_AF-A0A653R9V2-F1
#
_entry.id   AF-A0A653R9V2-F1
#
_cell.length_a   1.000
_cell.length_b   1.000
_cell.length_c   1.000
_cell.angle_alpha   90.00
_cell.angle_beta   90.00
_cell.angle_gamma   90.00
#
_symmetry.space_group_name_H-M   'P 1'
#
loop_
_entity.id
_entity.type
_entity.pdbx_description
1 polymer ?
#
loop_
_entity_poly.entity_id
_entity_poly.type
_entity_poly.pdbx_seq_one_letter_code
_entity_poly.pdbx_strand_id
1 'polypeptide(L)'
;MSRTIIVIQGQPPNWVADPPPLAMPPGLGEPPITTDRLTGVTADDLWRPSLRLFPRGRAWPDETVRGIGEFVWHGLARMVAETMAQIHDWLNRARYGAFITQCRPEFVEDHEREHGLPDECLAAVTGLAERRGLVLDAKTPLETANGREILFQLRRAGFTVDFEEPNAFEFGLSEFGGDEGFGSVGLPHIFLYRGADLALDWLAFGENGFGEIGFGELSDTGLTCLIERLRPAHTLGILDLETP
;
A
#
# COMPACT_ATOMS: atom_id res chain seq x y z
N MET A 1 4.27 -14.93 -22.60
CA MET A 1 3.39 -16.09 -22.34
C MET A 1 4.27 -17.29 -22.01
N SER A 2 4.41 -17.64 -20.73
CA SER A 2 5.15 -18.85 -20.33
C SER A 2 4.42 -20.07 -20.86
N ARG A 3 5.11 -21.07 -21.37
CA ARG A 3 4.51 -22.34 -21.84
C ARG A 3 5.18 -23.47 -21.09
N THR A 4 4.42 -24.14 -20.23
CA THR A 4 4.91 -25.30 -19.47
C THR A 4 5.02 -26.51 -20.40
N ILE A 5 6.22 -27.04 -20.58
CA ILE A 5 6.47 -28.25 -21.40
C ILE A 5 6.62 -29.45 -20.48
N ILE A 6 5.79 -30.47 -20.66
CA ILE A 6 5.96 -31.77 -20.00
C ILE A 6 6.65 -32.72 -20.99
N VAL A 7 7.87 -33.14 -20.68
CA VAL A 7 8.61 -34.11 -21.48
C VAL A 7 8.52 -35.48 -20.81
N ILE A 8 7.77 -36.40 -21.43
CA ILE A 8 7.72 -37.82 -21.04
C ILE A 8 8.63 -38.58 -22.01
N GLN A 9 9.60 -39.35 -21.49
CA GLN A 9 10.54 -40.07 -22.34
C GLN A 9 9.81 -41.05 -23.28
N GLY A 10 10.10 -40.95 -24.57
CA GLY A 10 9.51 -41.79 -25.62
C GLY A 10 8.24 -41.23 -26.26
N GLN A 11 7.76 -40.05 -25.86
CA GLN A 11 6.63 -39.37 -26.50
C GLN A 11 7.01 -37.98 -27.02
N PRO A 12 6.37 -37.51 -28.11
CA PRO A 12 6.55 -36.14 -28.56
C PRO A 12 6.08 -35.14 -27.48
N PRO A 13 6.71 -33.97 -27.37
CA PRO A 13 6.37 -32.98 -26.37
C PRO A 13 4.92 -32.53 -26.55
N ASN A 14 4.10 -32.77 -25.52
CA ASN A 14 2.71 -32.33 -25.50
C ASN A 14 2.64 -30.93 -24.90
N TRP A 15 2.13 -29.99 -25.69
CA TRP A 15 1.86 -28.63 -25.26
C TRP A 15 0.61 -28.63 -24.38
N VAL A 16 0.79 -28.51 -23.07
CA VAL A 16 -0.32 -28.28 -22.14
C VAL A 16 -0.54 -26.77 -22.11
N ALA A 17 -1.70 -26.32 -22.58
CA ALA A 17 -2.11 -24.95 -22.34
C ALA A 17 -2.19 -24.75 -20.82
N ASP A 18 -1.58 -23.68 -20.30
CA ASP A 18 -1.75 -23.34 -18.89
C ASP A 18 -3.25 -23.27 -18.60
N PRO A 19 -3.72 -23.89 -17.50
CA PRO A 19 -5.12 -23.79 -17.13
C PRO A 19 -5.49 -22.30 -17.05
N PRO A 20 -6.71 -21.92 -17.49
CA PRO A 20 -7.16 -20.54 -17.33
C PRO A 20 -6.97 -20.13 -15.87
N PRO A 21 -6.53 -18.89 -15.60
CA PRO A 21 -6.36 -18.42 -14.23
C PRO A 21 -7.65 -18.70 -13.47
N LEU A 22 -7.51 -19.36 -12.32
CA LEU A 22 -8.66 -19.67 -11.47
C LEU A 22 -9.44 -18.36 -11.25
N ALA A 23 -10.75 -18.40 -11.51
CA ALA A 23 -11.60 -17.27 -11.21
C ALA A 23 -11.41 -16.90 -9.74
N MET A 24 -11.09 -15.63 -9.47
CA MET A 24 -10.96 -15.16 -8.10
C MET A 24 -12.27 -15.47 -7.35
N PRO A 25 -12.20 -16.13 -6.18
CA PRO A 25 -13.37 -16.35 -5.37
C PRO A 25 -14.08 -15.02 -5.09
N PRO A 26 -15.42 -14.97 -5.13
CA PRO A 26 -16.14 -13.79 -4.69
C PRO A 26 -15.74 -13.43 -3.25
N GLY A 27 -15.35 -12.18 -3.03
CA GLY A 27 -14.87 -11.68 -1.73
C GLY A 27 -13.34 -11.68 -1.55
N LEU A 28 -12.56 -12.25 -2.47
CA LEU A 28 -11.10 -12.08 -2.44
C LEU A 28 -10.76 -10.64 -2.88
N GLY A 29 -10.37 -9.80 -1.92
CA GLY A 29 -10.07 -8.38 -2.14
C GLY A 29 -11.13 -7.41 -1.59
N GLU A 30 -12.30 -7.92 -1.17
CA GLU A 30 -13.22 -7.10 -0.38
C GLU A 30 -12.65 -6.91 1.03
N PRO A 31 -12.68 -5.68 1.58
CA PRO A 31 -12.24 -5.45 2.94
C PRO A 31 -13.08 -6.32 3.89
N PRO A 32 -12.46 -7.03 4.85
CA PRO A 32 -13.23 -7.87 5.76
C PRO A 32 -14.28 -7.04 6.50
N ILE A 33 -15.47 -7.61 6.69
CA ILE A 33 -16.50 -6.98 7.51
C ILE A 33 -15.93 -6.89 8.92
N THR A 34 -15.62 -5.67 9.33
CA THR A 34 -15.00 -5.39 10.63
C THR A 34 -16.03 -5.03 11.69
N THR A 35 -17.29 -4.84 11.30
CA THR A 35 -18.38 -4.46 12.20
C THR A 35 -19.17 -5.69 12.63
N ASP A 36 -19.16 -5.95 13.93
CA ASP A 36 -20.01 -6.94 14.58
C ASP A 36 -20.67 -6.35 15.84
N ARG A 37 -21.43 -7.16 16.57
CA ARG A 37 -22.05 -6.73 17.83
C ARG A 37 -21.02 -6.29 18.88
N LEU A 38 -19.79 -6.77 18.80
CA LEU A 38 -18.70 -6.43 19.72
C LEU A 38 -18.00 -5.12 19.32
N THR A 39 -18.25 -4.56 18.14
CA THR A 39 -17.66 -3.25 17.77
C THR A 39 -18.31 -2.04 18.44
N GLY A 40 -19.57 -2.14 18.85
CA GLY A 40 -20.37 -1.03 19.40
C GLY A 40 -21.03 -1.39 20.73
N VAL A 41 -20.26 -1.95 21.66
CA VAL A 41 -20.78 -2.45 22.93
C VAL A 41 -21.23 -1.30 23.83
N THR A 42 -22.49 -1.29 24.23
CA THR A 42 -23.03 -0.33 25.20
C THR A 42 -23.05 -0.90 26.62
N ALA A 43 -23.13 -0.03 27.62
CA ALA A 43 -23.35 -0.47 29.01
C ALA A 43 -24.67 -1.25 29.15
N ASP A 44 -25.70 -0.87 28.38
CA ASP A 44 -26.99 -1.55 28.37
C ASP A 44 -26.90 -2.98 27.81
N ASP A 45 -25.99 -3.22 26.87
CA ASP A 45 -25.69 -4.57 26.35
C ASP A 45 -24.97 -5.44 27.40
N LEU A 46 -24.13 -4.85 28.25
CA LEU A 46 -23.26 -5.57 29.17
C LEU A 46 -23.88 -5.79 30.56
N TRP A 47 -24.74 -4.89 31.05
CA TRP A 47 -25.14 -4.95 32.46
C TRP A 47 -25.99 -6.18 32.79
N ARG A 48 -27.00 -6.53 31.98
CA ARG A 48 -27.84 -7.71 32.26
C ARG A 48 -27.01 -9.01 32.22
N PRO A 49 -26.18 -9.26 31.19
CA PRO A 49 -25.29 -10.42 31.20
C PRO A 49 -24.33 -10.43 32.37
N SER A 50 -23.82 -9.27 32.80
CA SER A 50 -22.85 -9.18 33.91
C SER A 50 -23.42 -9.66 35.24
N LEU A 51 -24.74 -9.59 35.47
CA LEU A 51 -25.39 -10.13 36.67
C LEU A 51 -25.12 -11.63 36.86
N ARG A 52 -24.89 -12.37 35.76
CA ARG A 52 -24.56 -13.81 35.81
C ARG A 52 -23.15 -14.09 36.32
N LEU A 53 -22.26 -13.09 36.30
CA LEU A 53 -20.88 -13.20 36.77
C LEU A 53 -20.78 -12.99 38.29
N PHE A 54 -21.79 -12.38 38.91
CA PHE A 54 -21.81 -12.21 40.35
C PHE A 54 -22.15 -13.55 41.06
N PRO A 55 -21.59 -13.79 42.26
CA PRO A 55 -21.92 -14.97 43.05
C PRO A 55 -23.42 -15.01 43.35
N ARG A 56 -24.01 -16.20 43.44
CA ARG A 56 -25.42 -16.40 43.79
C ARG A 56 -25.56 -16.85 45.25
N GLY A 57 -26.59 -16.41 45.96
CA GLY A 57 -26.91 -16.94 47.29
C GLY A 57 -27.71 -16.00 48.18
N ARG A 58 -27.87 -16.34 49.47
CA ARG A 58 -28.65 -15.50 50.41
C ARG A 58 -28.14 -14.06 50.53
N ALA A 59 -26.84 -13.85 50.35
CA ALA A 59 -26.23 -12.52 50.32
C ALA A 59 -26.32 -11.83 48.95
N TRP A 60 -26.59 -12.59 47.87
CA TRP A 60 -26.75 -12.12 46.49
C TRP A 60 -28.05 -12.67 45.90
N PRO A 61 -29.18 -11.97 46.11
CA PRO A 61 -30.47 -12.40 45.60
C PRO A 61 -30.46 -12.49 44.07
N ASP A 62 -31.22 -13.45 43.52
CA ASP A 62 -31.38 -13.66 42.07
C ASP A 62 -32.02 -12.45 41.36
N GLU A 63 -32.10 -12.50 40.02
CA GLU A 63 -32.54 -11.45 39.07
C GLU A 63 -33.87 -10.71 39.41
N THR A 64 -34.61 -11.14 40.43
CA THR A 64 -35.92 -10.61 40.85
C THR A 64 -35.85 -9.70 42.08
N VAL A 65 -34.77 -8.96 42.29
CA VAL A 65 -34.72 -7.97 43.39
C VAL A 65 -35.59 -6.77 43.05
N ARG A 66 -36.39 -6.27 44.00
CA ARG A 66 -37.26 -5.11 43.84
C ARG A 66 -36.94 -4.02 44.86
N GLY A 67 -37.22 -2.77 44.50
CA GLY A 67 -37.11 -1.62 45.41
C GLY A 67 -35.67 -1.17 45.62
N ILE A 68 -35.28 -0.78 46.84
CA ILE A 68 -33.92 -0.26 47.13
C ILE A 68 -32.83 -1.31 46.82
N GLY A 69 -33.13 -2.60 47.00
CA GLY A 69 -32.22 -3.68 46.64
C GLY A 69 -31.90 -3.70 45.14
N GLU A 70 -32.87 -3.39 44.29
CA GLU A 70 -32.69 -3.31 42.83
C GLU A 70 -31.65 -2.25 42.46
N PHE A 71 -31.73 -1.06 43.08
CA PHE A 71 -30.76 0.02 42.88
C PHE A 71 -29.35 -0.37 43.33
N VAL A 72 -29.21 -0.99 44.50
CA VAL A 72 -27.89 -1.36 45.04
C VAL A 72 -27.27 -2.50 44.24
N TRP A 73 -28.05 -3.52 43.88
CA TRP A 73 -27.55 -4.71 43.19
C TRP A 73 -27.30 -4.48 41.71
N HIS A 74 -28.18 -3.75 41.02
CA HIS A 74 -27.94 -3.40 39.63
C HIS A 74 -27.00 -2.20 39.48
N GLY A 75 -26.86 -1.36 40.50
CA GLY A 75 -25.94 -0.22 40.49
C GLY A 75 -24.48 -0.65 40.31
N LEU A 76 -24.01 -1.63 41.09
CA LEU A 76 -22.64 -2.16 40.94
C LEU A 76 -22.43 -2.81 39.57
N ALA A 77 -23.34 -3.67 39.14
CA ALA A 77 -23.27 -4.33 37.84
C ALA A 77 -23.29 -3.32 36.68
N ARG A 78 -24.11 -2.27 36.79
CA ARG A 78 -24.18 -1.18 35.82
C ARG A 78 -22.88 -0.37 35.79
N MET A 79 -22.31 -0.02 36.94
CA MET A 79 -21.02 0.67 37.02
C MET A 79 -19.89 -0.15 36.37
N VAL A 80 -19.85 -1.45 36.64
CA VAL A 80 -18.89 -2.36 36.01
C VAL A 80 -19.12 -2.41 34.49
N ALA A 81 -20.38 -2.51 34.03
CA ALA A 81 -20.74 -2.52 32.63
C ALA A 81 -20.38 -1.20 31.90
N GLU A 82 -20.62 -0.05 32.52
CA GLU A 82 -20.23 1.26 32.01
C GLU A 82 -18.72 1.38 31.88
N THR A 83 -17.97 0.94 32.90
CA THR A 83 -16.50 0.93 32.86
C THR A 83 -15.98 0.02 31.76
N MET A 84 -16.54 -1.19 31.63
CA MET A 84 -16.14 -2.13 30.58
C MET A 84 -16.50 -1.63 29.19
N ALA A 85 -17.65 -0.98 28.99
CA ALA A 85 -18.00 -0.37 27.72
C ALA A 85 -17.01 0.75 27.34
N GLN A 86 -16.59 1.58 28.30
CA GLN A 86 -15.56 2.61 28.07
C GLN A 86 -14.20 2.01 27.71
N ILE A 87 -13.76 0.97 28.41
CA ILE A 87 -12.52 0.25 28.10
C ILE A 87 -12.60 -0.36 26.70
N HIS A 88 -13.74 -0.96 26.36
CA HIS A 88 -13.95 -1.57 25.05
C HIS A 88 -13.91 -0.53 23.92
N ASP A 89 -14.54 0.63 24.11
CA ASP A 89 -14.49 1.73 23.15
C ASP A 89 -13.06 2.27 22.98
N TRP A 90 -12.32 2.44 24.08
CA TRP A 90 -10.92 2.85 24.04
C TRP A 90 -10.04 1.85 23.28
N LEU A 91 -10.16 0.55 23.58
CA LEU A 91 -9.43 -0.51 22.88
C LEU A 91 -9.80 -0.59 21.39
N ASN A 92 -11.08 -0.43 21.05
CA ASN A 92 -11.51 -0.39 19.65
C ASN A 92 -10.93 0.81 18.92
N ARG A 93 -10.93 2.00 19.53
CA ARG A 93 -10.30 3.20 18.95
C ARG A 93 -8.81 2.99 18.72
N ALA A 94 -8.10 2.44 19.72
CA ALA A 94 -6.67 2.12 19.58
C ALA A 94 -6.42 1.09 18.46
N ARG A 95 -7.25 0.04 18.38
CA ARG A 95 -7.18 -0.97 17.31
C ARG A 95 -7.38 -0.35 15.93
N TYR A 96 -8.44 0.46 15.74
CA TYR A 96 -8.68 1.12 14.46
C TYR A 96 -7.55 2.10 14.13
N GLY A 97 -7.02 2.82 15.12
CA GLY A 97 -5.85 3.68 14.94
C GLY A 97 -4.59 2.91 14.55
N ALA A 98 -4.37 1.68 15.01
CA ALA A 98 -3.15 0.92 14.72
C ALA A 98 -3.07 0.40 13.26
N PHE A 99 -4.20 0.01 12.66
CA PHE A 99 -4.23 -0.61 11.34
C PHE A 99 -4.75 0.33 10.26
N ILE A 100 -3.85 0.82 9.39
CA ILE A 100 -4.16 1.81 8.35
C ILE A 100 -5.32 1.41 7.43
N THR A 101 -5.47 0.13 7.09
CA THR A 101 -6.55 -0.37 6.23
C THR A 101 -7.95 -0.13 6.82
N GLN A 102 -8.06 -0.13 8.15
CA GLN A 102 -9.30 0.02 8.91
C GLN A 102 -9.35 1.36 9.65
N CYS A 103 -8.35 2.23 9.43
CA CYS A 103 -8.09 3.39 10.24
C CYS A 103 -9.13 4.49 10.05
N ARG A 104 -9.84 4.87 11.12
CA ARG A 104 -10.87 5.91 11.07
C ARG A 104 -10.28 7.22 10.54
N PRO A 105 -11.08 8.09 9.88
CA PRO A 105 -10.57 9.35 9.31
C PRO A 105 -9.75 10.19 10.29
N GLU A 106 -10.17 10.22 11.55
CA GLU A 106 -9.53 10.93 12.67
C GLU A 106 -8.09 10.47 12.98
N PHE A 107 -7.70 9.26 12.60
CA PHE A 107 -6.36 8.72 12.85
C PHE A 107 -5.50 8.68 11.59
N VAL A 108 -6.05 8.90 10.39
CA VAL A 108 -5.29 8.82 9.13
C VAL A 108 -4.21 9.90 9.07
N GLU A 109 -4.52 11.11 9.56
CA GLU A 109 -3.58 12.24 9.57
C GLU A 109 -2.32 11.95 10.40
N ASP A 110 -2.44 11.20 11.49
CA ASP A 110 -1.27 10.82 12.30
C ASP A 110 -0.33 9.86 11.54
N HIS A 111 -0.89 8.90 10.81
CA HIS A 111 -0.08 8.01 9.95
C HIS A 111 0.55 8.77 8.79
N GLU A 112 -0.19 9.69 8.16
CA GLU A 112 0.35 10.51 7.08
C GLU A 112 1.56 11.31 7.53
N ARG A 113 1.47 11.96 8.70
CA ARG A 113 2.59 12.71 9.28
C ARG A 113 3.79 11.81 9.60
N GLU A 114 3.58 10.60 10.11
CA GLU A 114 4.65 9.64 10.39
C GLU A 114 5.41 9.24 9.12
N HIS A 115 4.71 9.18 7.99
CA HIS A 115 5.26 8.78 6.70
C HIS A 115 5.60 9.95 5.76
N GLY A 116 5.57 11.19 6.24
CA GLY A 116 5.92 12.37 5.44
C GLY A 116 4.93 12.68 4.32
N LEU A 117 3.65 12.34 4.49
CA LEU A 117 2.55 12.70 3.59
C LEU A 117 1.87 14.01 4.05
N PRO A 118 1.26 14.79 3.13
CA PRO A 118 1.12 14.55 1.70
C PRO A 118 2.45 14.63 0.95
N ASP A 119 2.58 13.75 -0.05
CA ASP A 119 3.77 13.69 -0.89
C ASP A 119 3.82 14.88 -1.85
N GLU A 120 4.93 15.61 -1.89
CA GLU A 120 5.13 16.73 -2.81
C GLU A 120 5.20 16.28 -4.28
N CYS A 121 5.64 15.03 -4.52
CA CYS A 121 5.73 14.48 -5.87
C CYS A 121 4.38 14.02 -6.46
N LEU A 122 3.36 13.83 -5.60
CA LEU A 122 2.07 13.28 -6.02
C LEU A 122 0.98 14.35 -5.92
N ALA A 123 -0.04 14.22 -6.78
CA ALA A 123 -1.22 15.06 -6.68
C ALA A 123 -1.90 14.87 -5.32
N ALA A 124 -2.38 15.97 -4.72
CA ALA A 124 -3.07 15.92 -3.44
C ALA A 124 -4.36 15.09 -3.56
N VAL A 125 -4.51 14.12 -2.66
CA VAL A 125 -5.64 13.19 -2.67
C VAL A 125 -6.60 13.48 -1.52
N THR A 126 -7.90 13.55 -1.81
CA THR A 126 -8.93 13.87 -0.81
C THR A 126 -9.69 12.64 -0.30
N GLY A 127 -9.67 11.52 -1.03
CA GLY A 127 -10.40 10.31 -0.68
C GLY A 127 -9.76 9.55 0.48
N LEU A 128 -10.55 9.14 1.49
CA LEU A 128 -10.06 8.38 2.64
C LEU A 128 -9.39 7.05 2.24
N ALA A 129 -9.99 6.32 1.29
CA ALA A 129 -9.45 5.04 0.82
C ALA A 129 -8.10 5.22 0.11
N GLU A 130 -7.99 6.27 -0.70
CA GLU A 130 -6.77 6.58 -1.46
C GLU A 130 -5.66 7.08 -0.53
N ARG A 131 -5.98 7.95 0.45
CA ARG A 131 -5.07 8.39 1.52
C ARG A 131 -4.48 7.21 2.29
N ARG A 132 -5.33 6.25 2.69
CA ARG A 132 -4.87 5.00 3.33
C ARG A 132 -3.96 4.18 2.41
N GLY A 133 -4.26 4.16 1.10
CA GLY A 133 -3.43 3.54 0.07
C GLY A 133 -2.03 4.14 0.02
N LEU A 134 -1.93 5.47 0.00
CA LEU A 134 -0.64 6.19 -0.01
C LEU A 134 0.19 5.91 1.23
N VAL A 135 -0.42 5.86 2.42
CA VAL A 135 0.29 5.48 3.66
C VAL A 135 0.83 4.05 3.58
N LEU A 136 0.05 3.11 3.02
CA LEU A 136 0.53 1.73 2.81
C LEU A 136 1.72 1.68 1.85
N ASP A 137 1.71 2.51 0.81
CA ASP A 137 2.79 2.58 -0.16
C ASP A 137 4.05 3.16 0.48
N ALA A 138 3.91 4.24 1.25
CA ALA A 138 5.02 4.83 2.00
C ALA A 138 5.59 3.90 3.09
N LYS A 139 4.81 2.94 3.60
CA LYS A 139 5.28 1.87 4.51
C LYS A 139 6.08 0.77 3.82
N THR A 140 5.99 0.66 2.50
CA THR A 140 6.68 -0.41 1.76
C THR A 140 8.17 -0.08 1.71
N PRO A 141 9.04 -0.89 2.34
CA PRO A 141 10.47 -0.60 2.37
C PRO A 141 11.03 -0.70 0.94
N LEU A 142 11.68 0.38 0.50
CA LEU A 142 12.35 0.47 -0.81
C LEU A 142 13.85 0.20 -0.71
N GLU A 143 14.34 -0.29 0.44
CA GLU A 143 15.76 -0.50 0.71
C GLU A 143 16.45 -1.47 -0.27
N THR A 144 15.68 -2.32 -0.96
CA THR A 144 16.14 -3.23 -2.00
C THR A 144 15.33 -3.09 -3.28
N ALA A 145 14.90 -1.86 -3.63
CA ALA A 145 14.02 -1.60 -4.76
C ALA A 145 14.58 -2.22 -6.06
N ASN A 146 14.04 -3.38 -6.43
CA ASN A 146 14.30 -4.00 -7.73
C ASN A 146 13.56 -3.17 -8.79
N GLY A 147 14.04 -3.10 -10.03
CA GLY A 147 13.37 -2.38 -11.12
C GLY A 147 11.88 -2.68 -11.25
N ARG A 148 11.44 -3.91 -10.93
CA ARG A 148 10.02 -4.30 -10.89
C ARG A 148 9.21 -3.60 -9.79
N GLU A 149 9.82 -3.38 -8.63
CA GLU A 149 9.18 -2.69 -7.50
C GLU A 149 9.06 -1.20 -7.80
N ILE A 150 10.11 -0.60 -8.39
CA ILE A 150 10.07 0.79 -8.87
C ILE A 150 8.94 0.95 -9.90
N LEU A 151 8.88 0.07 -10.90
CA LEU A 151 7.83 0.09 -11.92
C LEU A 151 6.43 -0.08 -11.33
N PHE A 152 6.26 -0.95 -10.33
CA PHE A 152 4.99 -1.14 -9.64
C PHE A 152 4.55 0.14 -8.92
N GLN A 153 5.47 0.82 -8.22
CA GLN A 153 5.17 2.07 -7.53
C GLN A 153 4.82 3.20 -8.51
N LEU A 154 5.56 3.33 -9.62
CA LEU A 154 5.26 4.32 -10.66
C LEU A 154 3.87 4.10 -11.28
N ARG A 155 3.52 2.84 -11.60
CA ARG A 155 2.18 2.50 -12.12
C ARG A 155 1.08 2.75 -11.10
N ARG A 156 1.34 2.50 -9.83
CA ARG A 156 0.38 2.74 -8.75
C ARG A 156 0.16 4.23 -8.50
N ALA A 157 1.18 5.05 -8.71
CA ALA A 157 1.06 6.51 -8.74
C ALA A 157 0.30 7.05 -9.98
N GLY A 158 -0.04 6.18 -10.93
CA GLY A 158 -0.82 6.53 -12.12
C GLY A 158 0.02 6.73 -13.38
N PHE A 159 1.34 6.54 -13.31
CA PHE A 159 2.22 6.73 -14.47
C PHE A 159 2.29 5.47 -15.33
N THR A 160 2.14 5.63 -16.65
CA THR A 160 2.32 4.54 -17.62
C THR A 160 3.72 4.64 -18.22
N VAL A 161 4.68 4.05 -17.52
CA VAL A 161 6.08 3.98 -17.95
C VAL A 161 6.55 2.54 -18.09
N ASP A 162 7.51 2.35 -18.98
CA ASP A 162 8.35 1.17 -19.14
C ASP A 162 9.72 1.45 -18.53
N PHE A 163 10.38 0.39 -18.07
CA PHE A 163 11.64 0.43 -17.36
C PHE A 163 12.64 -0.51 -18.03
N GLU A 164 13.83 -0.01 -18.32
CA GLU A 164 14.95 -0.79 -18.84
C GLU A 164 16.22 -0.51 -18.04
N GLU A 165 16.91 -1.58 -17.66
CA GLU A 165 18.24 -1.55 -17.06
C GLU A 165 19.24 -2.07 -18.11
N PRO A 166 19.94 -1.16 -18.81
CA PRO A 166 20.86 -1.55 -19.87
C PRO A 166 22.11 -2.22 -19.27
N ASN A 167 22.41 -3.41 -19.76
CA ASN A 167 23.62 -4.15 -19.37
C ASN A 167 24.81 -3.72 -20.24
N ALA A 168 25.97 -3.56 -19.60
CA ALA A 168 27.21 -3.38 -20.33
C ALA A 168 27.77 -4.74 -20.80
N PHE A 169 28.44 -4.75 -21.95
CA PHE A 169 29.18 -5.93 -22.39
C PHE A 169 30.29 -6.31 -21.39
N GLU A 170 30.23 -7.53 -20.87
CA GLU A 170 31.21 -8.10 -19.95
C GLU A 170 31.94 -9.28 -20.61
N PHE A 171 33.28 -9.15 -20.76
CA PHE A 171 34.11 -10.20 -21.35
C PHE A 171 33.98 -11.51 -20.56
N GLY A 172 33.49 -12.56 -21.23
CA GLY A 172 33.32 -13.90 -20.65
C GLY A 172 31.91 -14.19 -20.13
N LEU A 173 31.02 -13.21 -20.11
CA LEU A 173 29.58 -13.38 -19.85
C LEU A 173 28.74 -13.04 -21.07
N SER A 174 29.10 -11.97 -21.77
CA SER A 174 28.42 -11.47 -22.96
C SER A 174 28.81 -12.20 -24.24
N GLU A 175 27.85 -12.38 -25.14
CA GLU A 175 28.08 -12.92 -26.48
C GLU A 175 28.53 -11.81 -27.45
N PHE A 176 29.59 -12.08 -28.24
CA PHE A 176 30.05 -11.13 -29.26
C PHE A 176 28.98 -10.93 -30.34
N GLY A 177 28.47 -9.69 -30.47
CA GLY A 177 27.40 -9.35 -31.40
C GLY A 177 25.99 -9.62 -30.88
N GLY A 178 25.83 -9.88 -29.58
CA GLY A 178 24.53 -9.91 -28.91
C GLY A 178 23.91 -8.52 -28.72
N ASP A 179 22.77 -8.49 -28.04
CA ASP A 179 22.02 -7.25 -27.76
C ASP A 179 22.74 -6.32 -26.76
N GLU A 180 23.74 -6.85 -26.07
CA GLU A 180 24.59 -6.12 -25.13
C GLU A 180 25.63 -5.30 -25.88
N GLY A 181 25.40 -3.99 -25.95
CA GLY A 181 26.31 -3.06 -26.60
C GLY A 181 27.65 -2.91 -25.85
N PHE A 182 28.69 -2.48 -26.56
CA PHE A 182 29.91 -1.98 -25.93
C PHE A 182 29.59 -0.71 -25.14
N GLY A 183 29.23 -0.89 -23.87
CA GLY A 183 28.83 0.17 -22.96
C GLY A 183 30.01 0.83 -22.23
N SER A 184 29.74 1.97 -21.60
CA SER A 184 30.65 2.59 -20.64
C SER A 184 30.56 1.90 -19.27
N VAL A 185 31.57 2.06 -18.42
CA VAL A 185 31.59 1.50 -17.04
C VAL A 185 30.39 1.98 -16.19
N GLY A 186 29.74 3.09 -16.57
CA GLY A 186 28.57 3.62 -15.87
C GLY A 186 27.23 3.04 -16.32
N LEU A 187 27.17 2.25 -17.39
CA LEU A 187 25.89 1.72 -17.92
C LEU A 187 25.06 0.94 -16.88
N PRO A 188 25.65 0.04 -16.07
CA PRO A 188 24.91 -0.71 -15.04
C PRO A 188 24.32 0.15 -13.91
N HIS A 189 24.61 1.45 -13.91
CA HIS A 189 24.09 2.41 -12.94
C HIS A 189 23.08 3.36 -13.55
N ILE A 190 22.65 3.13 -14.80
CA ILE A 190 21.67 3.96 -15.49
C ILE A 190 20.36 3.19 -15.58
N PHE A 191 19.25 3.83 -15.21
CA PHE A 191 17.91 3.30 -15.40
C PHE A 191 17.18 4.13 -16.45
N LEU A 192 16.69 3.47 -17.49
CA LEU A 192 15.96 4.11 -18.58
C LEU A 192 14.46 3.97 -18.34
N TYR A 193 13.75 5.09 -18.37
CA TYR A 193 12.30 5.15 -18.25
C TYR A 193 11.70 5.65 -19.56
N ARG A 194 10.80 4.88 -20.16
CA ARG A 194 10.09 5.24 -21.40
C ARG A 194 8.60 5.36 -21.14
N GLY A 195 7.89 6.20 -21.86
CA GLY A 195 6.43 6.36 -21.68
C GLY A 195 5.80 7.20 -22.77
N ALA A 196 4.56 6.87 -23.14
CA ALA A 196 3.85 7.56 -24.22
C ALA A 196 3.45 9.00 -23.87
N ASP A 197 3.32 9.30 -22.57
CA ASP A 197 2.88 10.60 -22.05
C ASP A 197 4.06 11.44 -21.54
N LEU A 198 5.31 11.03 -21.80
CA LEU A 198 6.49 11.82 -21.45
C LEU A 198 6.60 13.00 -22.43
N ALA A 199 6.27 14.20 -21.95
CA ALA A 199 6.49 15.43 -22.69
C ALA A 199 7.87 16.01 -22.34
N LEU A 200 8.66 16.30 -23.37
CA LEU A 200 9.77 17.23 -23.26
C LEU A 200 9.28 18.65 -23.54
N ASP A 201 9.67 19.58 -22.69
CA ASP A 201 9.65 20.99 -23.07
C ASP A 201 10.89 21.26 -23.95
N TRP A 202 10.65 21.44 -25.25
CA TRP A 202 11.71 21.80 -26.18
C TRP A 202 12.07 23.28 -25.99
N LEU A 203 13.34 23.56 -25.71
CA LEU A 203 13.85 24.93 -25.77
C LEU A 203 13.88 25.41 -27.23
N ALA A 204 12.98 26.35 -27.58
CA ALA A 204 13.11 27.11 -28.81
C ALA A 204 14.13 28.23 -28.63
N PHE A 205 15.15 28.24 -29.50
CA PHE A 205 16.15 29.31 -29.52
C PHE A 205 15.48 30.67 -29.75
N GLY A 206 15.51 31.54 -28.73
CA GLY A 206 14.96 32.89 -28.77
C GLY A 206 13.64 33.11 -28.04
N GLU A 207 12.99 32.05 -27.53
CA GLU A 207 11.76 32.16 -26.72
C GLU A 207 12.02 31.95 -25.22
N ASN A 208 12.98 31.09 -24.87
CA ASN A 208 13.31 30.75 -23.49
C ASN A 208 14.70 31.28 -23.10
N GLY A 209 14.83 31.83 -21.89
CA GLY A 209 16.09 32.36 -21.36
C GLY A 209 17.12 31.26 -21.11
N PHE A 210 18.39 31.51 -21.44
CA PHE A 210 19.50 30.64 -21.03
C PHE A 210 19.53 30.53 -19.50
N GLY A 211 19.20 29.35 -18.97
CA GLY A 211 19.21 29.06 -17.53
C GLY A 211 17.85 29.11 -16.83
N GLU A 212 16.74 29.34 -17.53
CA GLU A 212 15.38 29.26 -16.95
C GLU A 212 14.79 27.83 -16.99
N ILE A 213 15.17 27.05 -17.99
CA ILE A 213 14.80 25.64 -18.16
C ILE A 213 16.06 24.93 -18.68
N GLY A 214 16.48 23.86 -18.01
CA GLY A 214 17.62 23.04 -18.44
C GLY A 214 17.35 22.40 -19.81
N PHE A 215 18.42 22.24 -20.61
CA PHE A 215 18.31 21.55 -21.90
C PHE A 215 17.83 20.11 -21.68
N GLY A 216 16.61 19.79 -22.11
CA GLY A 216 16.02 18.46 -21.91
C GLY A 216 15.45 18.21 -20.50
N GLU A 217 15.16 19.26 -19.72
CA GLU A 217 14.39 19.10 -18.48
C GLU A 217 12.96 18.65 -18.81
N LEU A 218 12.49 17.64 -18.07
CA LEU A 218 11.12 17.19 -18.19
C LEU A 218 10.15 18.18 -17.57
N SER A 219 9.02 18.37 -18.25
CA SER A 219 7.92 19.20 -17.78
C SER A 219 7.08 18.54 -16.68
N ASP A 220 7.19 17.21 -16.51
CA ASP A 220 6.42 16.47 -15.51
C ASP A 220 7.17 16.39 -14.17
N THR A 221 7.02 17.46 -13.39
CA THR A 221 7.66 17.61 -12.08
C THR A 221 7.35 16.47 -11.12
N GLY A 222 6.20 15.81 -11.25
CA GLY A 222 5.79 14.72 -10.37
C GLY A 222 6.54 13.42 -10.62
N LEU A 223 6.63 13.00 -11.90
CA LEU A 223 7.32 11.77 -12.28
C LEU A 223 8.81 11.83 -11.97
N THR A 224 9.49 12.91 -12.34
CA THR A 224 10.92 13.07 -12.08
C THR A 224 11.20 13.11 -10.57
N CYS A 225 10.38 13.82 -9.79
CA CYS A 225 10.46 13.83 -8.33
C CYS A 225 10.32 12.41 -7.75
N LEU A 226 9.36 11.63 -8.26
CA LEU A 226 9.12 10.28 -7.79
C LEU A 226 10.26 9.32 -8.18
N ILE A 227 10.80 9.40 -9.40
CA ILE A 227 11.95 8.60 -9.84
C ILE A 227 13.17 8.89 -8.97
N GLU A 228 13.47 10.17 -8.73
CA GLU A 228 14.60 10.58 -7.89
C GLU A 228 14.48 10.07 -6.46
N ARG A 229 13.26 9.97 -5.93
CA ARG A 229 13.02 9.42 -4.59
C ARG A 229 13.12 7.89 -4.54
N LEU A 230 12.65 7.20 -5.58
CA LEU A 230 12.59 5.74 -5.63
C LEU A 230 13.92 5.11 -6.06
N ARG A 231 14.73 5.80 -6.86
CA ARG A 231 15.97 5.24 -7.40
C ARG A 231 16.99 4.98 -6.29
N PRO A 232 17.75 3.88 -6.36
CA PRO A 232 18.90 3.70 -5.49
C PRO A 232 19.91 4.86 -5.64
N ALA A 233 20.54 5.26 -4.53
CA ALA A 233 21.46 6.41 -4.52
C ALA A 233 22.62 6.30 -5.52
N HIS A 234 23.02 5.08 -5.91
CA HIS A 234 24.10 4.80 -6.84
C HIS A 234 23.66 4.76 -8.31
N THR A 235 22.38 4.97 -8.61
CA THR A 235 21.82 4.90 -9.96
C THR A 235 21.37 6.27 -10.46
N LEU A 236 21.32 6.47 -11.76
CA LEU A 236 20.81 7.68 -12.42
C LEU A 236 19.56 7.31 -13.22
N GLY A 237 18.44 8.00 -12.95
CA GLY A 237 17.22 7.85 -13.74
C GLY A 237 17.29 8.75 -14.97
N ILE A 238 17.22 8.16 -16.16
CA ILE A 238 17.18 8.88 -17.43
C ILE A 238 15.85 8.56 -18.10
N LEU A 239 15.18 9.60 -18.57
CA LEU A 239 13.94 9.46 -19.32
C LEU A 239 14.28 9.43 -20.80
N ASP A 240 13.91 8.32 -21.44
CA ASP A 240 14.19 8.04 -22.84
C ASP A 240 12.90 8.27 -23.65
N LEU A 241 12.98 9.18 -24.61
CA LEU A 241 11.86 9.62 -25.43
C LEU A 241 11.85 8.95 -26.79
N GLU A 242 12.87 8.14 -27.10
CA GLU A 242 12.82 7.26 -28.25
C GLU A 242 11.79 6.17 -27.96
N THR A 243 10.57 6.39 -28.45
CA THR A 243 9.57 5.34 -28.56
C THR A 243 10.07 4.25 -29.52
N PRO A 244 9.71 2.97 -29.31
CA PRO A 244 9.85 1.95 -30.34
C PRO A 244 9.04 2.28 -31.61
#